data_AF-A0A971K6C5-F1
#
_entry.id   AF-A0A971K6C5-F1
#
_cell.length_a   1.000
_cell.length_b   1.000
_cell.length_c   1.000
_cell.angle_alpha   90.00
_cell.angle_beta   90.00
_cell.angle_gamma   90.00
#
_symmetry.space_group_name_H-M   'P 1'
#
loop_
_entity.id
_entity.type
_entity.pdbx_description
1 polymer ?
#
loop_
_entity_poly.entity_id
_entity_poly.type
_entity_poly.pdbx_seq_one_letter_code
_entity_poly.pdbx_strand_id
1 'polypeptide(L)'
;MPGKKIYRGILTDHKGMVFLQEKSGRKIFSDTAVWSGYLKHWKSMELFGELLPEHDYLTGKRIALLWPVTPPVTEPFFELYFNERLPGYFYSYMGHTAINVNGETFNFSHLLNECEVMNEAEYFYRPALGKFSPAPGGGYSIENPDQPHLDKFGRQFMRSIHAVRITGCNTVNLAAALHSALEKIHRTPENPRKPGVYSDFRIFTNSCTTVLRDTLRSSGFPGISGVFPREMFTSAVWNFIKLHEKGMLQLSVYTRPQLLVDEAPASAMTPVVNPLNLIRTLMLRRRGIFTVW
;
A
#
# COMPACT_ATOMS: atom_id res chain seq x y z
N MET A 1 -12.35 -7.96 -14.49
CA MET A 1 -13.37 -6.94 -14.17
C MET A 1 -13.63 -6.12 -15.43
N PRO A 2 -14.88 -5.87 -15.85
CA PRO A 2 -15.16 -4.92 -16.93
C PRO A 2 -14.45 -3.60 -16.60
N GLY A 3 -13.71 -3.06 -17.56
CA GLY A 3 -12.73 -2.00 -17.33
C GLY A 3 -13.35 -0.81 -16.62
N LYS A 4 -12.96 -0.57 -15.36
CA LYS A 4 -13.31 0.66 -14.65
C LYS A 4 -12.88 1.83 -15.51
N LYS A 5 -13.80 2.77 -15.77
CA LYS A 5 -13.52 3.93 -16.60
C LYS A 5 -12.63 4.91 -15.83
N ILE A 6 -11.40 5.09 -16.30
CA ILE A 6 -10.45 6.06 -15.78
C ILE A 6 -10.64 7.39 -16.52
N TYR A 7 -10.78 8.46 -15.76
CA TYR A 7 -10.84 9.84 -16.23
C TYR A 7 -9.50 10.52 -16.01
N ARG A 8 -9.22 11.59 -16.76
CA ARG A 8 -8.01 12.42 -16.63
C ARG A 8 -8.38 13.89 -16.71
N GLY A 9 -7.92 14.71 -15.77
CA GLY A 9 -8.18 16.15 -15.79
C GLY A 9 -7.44 16.90 -14.69
N ILE A 10 -7.57 18.22 -14.69
CA ILE A 10 -6.93 19.10 -13.70
C ILE A 10 -7.84 19.19 -12.46
N LEU A 11 -7.32 18.87 -11.28
CA LEU A 11 -8.07 19.00 -10.03
C LEU A 11 -8.35 20.48 -9.75
N THR A 12 -9.63 20.82 -9.77
CA THR A 12 -10.12 22.20 -9.67
C THR A 12 -11.09 22.32 -8.51
N ASP A 13 -11.01 23.44 -7.81
CA ASP A 13 -11.98 23.87 -6.81
C ASP A 13 -12.51 25.24 -7.23
N HIS A 14 -13.82 25.33 -7.44
CA HIS A 14 -14.51 26.56 -7.80
C HIS A 14 -15.82 26.70 -7.03
N LYS A 15 -15.93 27.77 -6.24
CA LYS A 15 -17.11 28.07 -5.40
C LYS A 15 -17.51 26.90 -4.49
N GLY A 16 -16.53 26.20 -3.92
CA GLY A 16 -16.75 25.08 -3.00
C GLY A 16 -17.10 23.75 -3.69
N MET A 17 -17.13 23.72 -5.03
CA MET A 17 -17.32 22.50 -5.80
C MET A 17 -15.97 22.01 -6.33
N VAL A 18 -15.66 20.75 -6.03
CA VAL A 18 -14.41 20.09 -6.40
C VAL A 18 -14.65 19.12 -7.54
N PHE A 19 -13.84 19.18 -8.59
CA PHE A 19 -14.00 18.35 -9.79
C PHE A 19 -12.69 18.20 -10.56
N LEU A 20 -12.60 17.19 -11.42
CA LEU A 20 -11.57 17.16 -12.46
C LEU A 20 -12.06 17.90 -13.70
N GLN A 21 -11.28 18.88 -14.15
CA GLN A 21 -11.54 19.64 -15.36
C GLN A 21 -10.79 18.99 -16.54
N GLU A 22 -11.54 18.40 -17.48
CA GLU A 22 -10.94 17.89 -18.74
C GLU A 22 -10.54 19.03 -19.67
N LYS A 23 -9.62 18.75 -20.61
CA LYS A 23 -9.23 19.69 -21.68
C LYS A 23 -10.42 20.15 -22.54
N SER A 24 -11.47 19.34 -22.63
CA SER A 24 -12.71 19.65 -23.33
C SER A 24 -13.59 20.69 -22.63
N GLY A 25 -13.27 21.09 -21.40
CA GLY A 25 -14.15 21.91 -20.58
C GLY A 25 -15.17 21.10 -19.77
N ARG A 26 -15.25 19.78 -19.94
CA ARG A 26 -16.13 18.92 -19.12
C ARG A 26 -15.65 18.80 -17.68
N LYS A 27 -16.59 18.94 -16.74
CA LYS A 27 -16.37 18.76 -15.29
C LYS A 27 -16.74 17.34 -14.89
N ILE A 28 -15.76 16.57 -14.44
CA ILE A 28 -15.93 15.20 -13.94
C ILE A 28 -15.96 15.24 -12.42
N PHE A 29 -16.77 14.39 -11.79
CA PHE A 29 -16.87 14.28 -10.32
C PHE A 29 -17.52 15.47 -9.60
N SER A 30 -18.13 16.41 -10.34
CA SER A 30 -18.81 17.58 -9.76
C SER A 30 -19.99 17.25 -8.83
N ASP A 31 -20.60 16.07 -8.97
CA ASP A 31 -21.66 15.58 -8.09
C ASP A 31 -21.23 14.32 -7.29
N THR A 32 -19.96 14.26 -6.92
CA THR A 32 -19.40 13.11 -6.17
C THR A 32 -18.66 13.60 -4.94
N ALA A 33 -18.45 12.71 -3.97
CA ALA A 33 -17.64 13.02 -2.81
C ALA A 33 -16.15 13.01 -3.22
N VAL A 34 -15.54 14.19 -3.27
CA VAL A 34 -14.09 14.37 -3.46
C VAL A 34 -13.48 14.74 -2.12
N TRP A 35 -12.53 13.93 -1.66
CA TRP A 35 -11.90 14.14 -0.37
C TRP A 35 -10.96 15.35 -0.37
N SER A 36 -11.02 16.16 0.69
CA SER A 36 -10.21 17.38 0.86
C SER A 36 -8.71 17.09 0.92
N GLY A 37 -8.30 15.89 1.37
CA GLY A 37 -6.91 15.46 1.35
C GLY A 37 -6.28 15.52 -0.05
N TYR A 38 -7.05 15.26 -1.12
CA TYR A 38 -6.54 15.41 -2.48
C TYR A 38 -6.28 16.87 -2.85
N LEU A 39 -7.15 17.80 -2.45
CA LEU A 39 -6.95 19.22 -2.69
C LEU A 39 -5.73 19.77 -1.96
N LYS A 40 -5.49 19.31 -0.73
CA LYS A 40 -4.34 19.70 0.09
C LYS A 40 -3.01 19.45 -0.63
N HIS A 41 -2.90 18.37 -1.39
CA HIS A 41 -1.65 17.95 -2.04
C HIS A 41 -1.59 18.24 -3.53
N TRP A 42 -2.72 18.25 -4.23
CA TRP A 42 -2.74 18.18 -5.69
C TRP A 42 -3.66 19.20 -6.37
N LYS A 43 -4.04 20.29 -5.69
CA LYS A 43 -4.79 21.38 -6.33
C LYS A 43 -4.06 21.88 -7.58
N SER A 44 -4.80 22.05 -8.67
CA SER A 44 -4.29 22.48 -9.98
C SER A 44 -3.33 21.50 -10.67
N MET A 45 -3.18 20.28 -10.16
CA MET A 45 -2.42 19.22 -10.83
C MET A 45 -3.31 18.39 -11.75
N GLU A 46 -2.71 17.83 -12.79
CA GLU A 46 -3.38 16.83 -13.63
C GLU A 46 -3.38 15.48 -12.92
N LEU A 47 -4.57 14.91 -12.74
CA LEU A 47 -4.81 13.67 -12.03
C LEU A 47 -5.57 12.68 -12.92
N PHE A 48 -5.38 11.40 -12.63
CA PHE A 48 -6.34 10.38 -12.97
C PHE A 48 -7.43 10.30 -11.90
N GLY A 49 -8.60 9.76 -12.27
CA GLY A 49 -9.60 9.41 -11.29
C GLY A 49 -10.62 8.38 -11.77
N GLU A 50 -11.22 7.69 -10.81
CA GLU A 50 -12.31 6.73 -11.03
C GLU A 50 -13.36 6.82 -9.91
N LEU A 51 -14.54 6.24 -10.14
CA LEU A 51 -15.55 6.11 -9.10
C LEU A 51 -15.41 4.79 -8.35
N LEU A 52 -15.30 4.90 -7.04
CA LEU A 52 -15.38 3.76 -6.15
C LEU A 52 -16.83 3.26 -6.03
N PRO A 53 -17.05 1.95 -5.81
CA PRO A 53 -18.40 1.41 -5.54
C PRO A 53 -18.97 1.89 -4.19
N GLU A 54 -18.11 2.31 -3.28
CA GLU A 54 -18.48 2.85 -1.97
C GLU A 54 -19.11 4.25 -2.04
N HIS A 55 -19.87 4.55 -1.00
CA HIS A 55 -20.49 5.85 -0.79
C HIS A 55 -19.92 6.50 0.48
N ASP A 56 -19.87 7.82 0.46
CA ASP A 56 -19.56 8.61 1.63
C ASP A 56 -20.72 8.56 2.63
N TYR A 57 -20.42 8.33 3.90
CA TYR A 57 -21.44 8.19 4.93
C TYR A 57 -22.17 9.50 5.24
N LEU A 58 -21.50 10.65 5.05
CA LEU A 58 -22.08 11.95 5.38
C LEU A 58 -23.02 12.45 4.27
N THR A 59 -22.59 12.32 3.02
CA THR A 59 -23.32 12.88 1.86
C THR A 59 -24.15 11.86 1.10
N GLY A 60 -23.92 10.56 1.32
CA GLY A 60 -24.51 9.48 0.53
C GLY A 60 -24.02 9.43 -0.93
N LYS A 61 -23.09 10.31 -1.32
CA LYS A 61 -22.56 10.38 -2.70
C LYS A 61 -21.54 9.29 -2.93
N ARG A 62 -21.40 8.87 -4.19
CA ARG A 62 -20.27 8.03 -4.61
C ARG A 62 -18.96 8.75 -4.39
N ILE A 63 -17.93 7.98 -4.04
CA ILE A 63 -16.60 8.49 -3.74
C ILE A 63 -15.74 8.50 -5.01
N ALA A 64 -15.06 9.61 -5.27
CA ALA A 64 -14.02 9.70 -6.29
C ALA A 64 -12.67 9.27 -5.71
N LEU A 65 -12.01 8.32 -6.34
CA LEU A 65 -10.59 8.00 -6.12
C LEU A 65 -9.77 8.83 -7.10
N LEU A 66 -8.85 9.65 -6.59
CA LEU A 66 -7.96 10.51 -7.40
C LEU A 66 -6.49 10.18 -7.13
N TRP A 67 -5.66 10.25 -8.16
CA TRP A 67 -4.21 10.03 -8.02
C TRP A 67 -3.40 10.73 -9.11
N PRO A 68 -2.10 11.02 -8.89
CA PRO A 68 -1.25 11.66 -9.87
C PRO A 68 -1.14 10.86 -11.17
N VAL A 69 -1.08 11.57 -12.30
CA VAL A 69 -0.78 10.95 -13.60
C VAL A 69 0.64 10.38 -13.57
N THR A 70 0.75 9.06 -13.70
CA THR A 70 2.03 8.36 -13.81
C THR A 70 2.26 7.85 -15.24
N PRO A 71 3.52 7.75 -15.69
CA PRO A 71 3.84 7.12 -16.96
C PRO A 71 3.40 5.66 -16.99
N PRO A 72 2.96 5.14 -18.16
CA PRO A 72 2.67 3.73 -18.30
C PRO A 72 3.94 2.90 -18.08
N VAL A 73 3.81 1.81 -17.33
CA VAL A 73 4.89 0.84 -17.17
C VAL A 73 4.78 -0.18 -18.30
N THR A 74 5.87 -0.39 -19.04
CA THR A 74 5.90 -1.28 -20.21
C THR A 74 6.67 -2.57 -19.97
N GLU A 75 7.58 -2.61 -19.00
CA GLU A 75 8.35 -3.80 -18.65
C GLU A 75 7.76 -4.51 -17.41
N PRO A 76 7.80 -5.85 -17.36
CA PRO A 76 7.42 -6.59 -16.15
C PRO A 76 8.32 -6.24 -14.96
N PHE A 77 7.70 -6.04 -13.81
CA PHE A 77 8.38 -5.64 -12.59
C PHE A 77 7.68 -6.17 -11.35
N PHE A 78 8.41 -6.20 -10.24
CA PHE A 78 7.78 -6.16 -8.93
C PHE A 78 8.40 -5.06 -8.06
N GLU A 79 7.62 -4.55 -7.12
CA GLU A 79 8.06 -3.63 -6.08
C GLU A 79 7.73 -4.20 -4.71
N LEU A 80 8.75 -4.38 -3.88
CA LEU A 80 8.55 -4.68 -2.47
C LEU A 80 8.41 -3.37 -1.70
N TYR A 81 7.40 -3.27 -0.85
CA TYR A 81 7.13 -2.09 -0.02
C TYR A 81 7.36 -2.39 1.46
N PHE A 82 8.08 -1.50 2.12
CA PHE A 82 8.10 -1.35 3.57
C PHE A 82 7.42 -0.04 3.94
N ASN A 83 6.28 -0.14 4.59
CA ASN A 83 5.53 1.00 5.09
C ASN A 83 5.91 1.23 6.55
N GLU A 84 6.18 2.48 6.89
CA GLU A 84 6.53 2.87 8.25
C GLU A 84 5.43 2.56 9.29
N ARG A 85 5.81 2.58 10.56
CA ARG A 85 4.84 2.40 11.65
C ARG A 85 3.98 3.65 11.81
N LEU A 86 2.74 3.44 12.22
CA LEU A 86 1.84 4.50 12.64
C LEU A 86 1.97 4.71 14.16
N PRO A 87 2.44 5.88 14.64
CA PRO A 87 2.48 6.16 16.06
C PRO A 87 1.08 6.05 16.69
N GLY A 88 0.96 5.37 17.83
CA GLY A 88 -0.32 5.14 18.51
C GLY A 88 -1.08 3.88 18.08
N TYR A 89 -0.67 3.22 16.99
CA TYR A 89 -1.34 2.01 16.49
C TYR A 89 -0.55 0.75 16.83
N PHE A 90 -1.05 -0.03 17.79
CA PHE A 90 -0.36 -1.22 18.31
C PHE A 90 -0.01 -2.24 17.21
N TYR A 91 -0.97 -2.60 16.36
CA TYR A 91 -0.75 -3.55 15.27
C TYR A 91 0.17 -3.03 14.14
N SER A 92 0.48 -1.73 14.15
CA SER A 92 1.41 -1.10 13.19
C SER A 92 2.80 -0.87 13.80
N TYR A 93 3.05 -1.29 15.05
CA TYR A 93 4.30 -0.96 15.77
C TYR A 93 5.59 -1.35 15.01
N MET A 94 5.56 -2.48 14.30
CA MET A 94 6.69 -2.98 13.50
C MET A 94 6.63 -2.58 12.02
N GLY A 95 5.70 -1.68 11.65
CA GLY A 95 5.44 -1.29 10.26
C GLY A 95 4.62 -2.33 9.51
N HIS A 96 4.66 -2.27 8.18
CA HIS A 96 3.89 -3.17 7.32
C HIS A 96 4.59 -3.46 6.00
N THR A 97 4.40 -4.65 5.43
CA THR A 97 4.92 -5.00 4.10
C THR A 97 3.80 -5.32 3.12
N ALA A 98 3.95 -4.85 1.90
CA ALA A 98 3.14 -5.22 0.74
C ALA A 98 4.06 -5.44 -0.46
N ILE A 99 3.55 -6.05 -1.52
CA ILE A 99 4.29 -6.23 -2.76
C ILE A 99 3.38 -5.91 -3.94
N ASN A 100 3.92 -5.23 -4.93
CA ASN A 100 3.27 -4.99 -6.21
C ASN A 100 3.94 -5.85 -7.27
N VAL A 101 3.17 -6.59 -8.06
CA VAL A 101 3.67 -7.33 -9.22
C VAL A 101 2.85 -6.90 -10.43
N ASN A 102 3.50 -6.25 -11.40
CA ASN A 102 2.87 -5.77 -12.63
C ASN A 102 1.57 -4.95 -12.43
N GLY A 103 1.49 -4.15 -11.36
CA GLY A 103 0.33 -3.32 -11.03
C GLY A 103 -0.67 -3.96 -10.06
N GLU A 104 -0.54 -5.25 -9.75
CA GLU A 104 -1.29 -5.94 -8.70
C GLU A 104 -0.57 -5.79 -7.36
N THR A 105 -1.14 -5.01 -6.45
CA THR A 105 -0.61 -4.83 -5.09
C THR A 105 -1.27 -5.80 -4.13
N PHE A 106 -0.49 -6.77 -3.67
CA PHE A 106 -0.88 -7.78 -2.69
C PHE A 106 -0.65 -7.24 -1.27
N ASN A 107 -1.74 -7.15 -0.52
CA ASN A 107 -1.73 -6.81 0.89
C ASN A 107 -2.19 -8.02 1.71
N PHE A 108 -1.44 -8.34 2.77
CA PHE A 108 -1.78 -9.40 3.70
C PHE A 108 -1.92 -8.79 5.09
N SER A 109 -2.81 -9.29 5.94
CA SER A 109 -3.00 -8.77 7.29
C SER A 109 -3.47 -9.85 8.26
N HIS A 110 -3.53 -9.48 9.54
CA HIS A 110 -4.28 -10.21 10.56
C HIS A 110 -5.80 -10.09 10.39
N LEU A 111 -6.29 -9.10 9.64
CA LEU A 111 -7.70 -8.95 9.28
C LEU A 111 -7.95 -9.51 7.88
N LEU A 112 -8.98 -10.36 7.74
CA LEU A 112 -9.31 -11.01 6.47
C LEU A 112 -9.75 -10.02 5.39
N ASN A 113 -10.49 -8.98 5.78
CA ASN A 113 -10.91 -7.95 4.85
C ASN A 113 -9.72 -7.18 4.26
N GLU A 114 -8.60 -7.06 4.98
CA GLU A 114 -7.36 -6.41 4.54
C GLU A 114 -6.45 -7.35 3.73
N CYS A 115 -6.75 -8.64 3.67
CA CYS A 115 -6.08 -9.55 2.76
C CYS A 115 -6.73 -9.39 1.39
N GLU A 116 -6.14 -8.57 0.51
CA GLU A 116 -6.75 -8.22 -0.77
C GLU A 116 -5.69 -7.92 -1.84
N VAL A 117 -6.08 -8.05 -3.11
CA VAL A 117 -5.32 -7.53 -4.25
C VAL A 117 -5.95 -6.22 -4.68
N MET A 118 -5.14 -5.17 -4.73
CA MET A 118 -5.54 -3.82 -5.14
C MET A 118 -4.71 -3.36 -6.33
N ASN A 119 -5.20 -2.40 -7.09
CA ASN A 119 -4.32 -1.63 -7.97
C ASN A 119 -3.52 -0.60 -7.14
N GLU A 120 -2.49 0.01 -7.75
CA GLU A 120 -1.69 1.05 -7.09
C GLU A 120 -2.53 2.23 -6.58
N ALA A 121 -3.53 2.64 -7.36
CA ALA A 121 -4.36 3.79 -7.01
C ALA A 121 -5.10 3.54 -5.68
N GLU A 122 -5.69 2.36 -5.53
CA GLU A 122 -6.38 1.96 -4.31
C GLU A 122 -5.42 1.79 -3.13
N TYR A 123 -4.26 1.15 -3.35
CA TYR A 123 -3.29 0.94 -2.28
C TYR A 123 -2.73 2.25 -1.72
N PHE A 124 -2.31 3.16 -2.61
CA PHE A 124 -1.64 4.41 -2.18
C PHE A 124 -2.62 5.53 -1.85
N TYR A 125 -3.78 5.58 -2.52
CA TYR A 125 -4.56 6.82 -2.62
C TYR A 125 -6.05 6.72 -2.26
N ARG A 126 -6.54 5.61 -1.68
CA ARG A 126 -7.92 5.56 -1.13
C ARG A 126 -8.20 6.80 -0.26
N PRO A 127 -9.34 7.48 -0.43
CA PRO A 127 -9.65 8.66 0.38
C PRO A 127 -10.10 8.28 1.79
N ALA A 128 -9.95 9.18 2.77
CA ALA A 128 -10.52 8.99 4.11
C ALA A 128 -12.02 9.37 4.15
N LEU A 129 -12.84 8.69 3.34
CA LEU A 129 -14.29 8.90 3.25
C LEU A 129 -15.05 7.58 3.41
N GLY A 130 -16.30 7.67 3.91
CA GLY A 130 -17.13 6.50 4.15
C GLY A 130 -16.38 5.40 4.92
N LYS A 131 -16.44 4.18 4.42
CA LYS A 131 -15.80 3.01 5.06
C LYS A 131 -14.28 3.05 5.15
N PHE A 132 -13.63 3.89 4.36
CA PHE A 132 -12.17 3.98 4.34
C PHE A 132 -11.63 4.89 5.44
N SER A 133 -12.48 5.77 5.98
CA SER A 133 -12.12 6.70 7.04
C SER A 133 -11.83 5.98 8.37
N PRO A 134 -10.97 6.54 9.23
CA PRO A 134 -10.86 6.08 10.61
C PRO A 134 -12.16 6.34 11.37
N ALA A 135 -12.44 5.53 12.39
CA ALA A 135 -13.58 5.73 13.28
C ALA A 135 -13.46 7.03 14.09
N PRO A 136 -14.57 7.57 14.64
CA PRO A 136 -14.49 8.61 15.67
C PRO A 136 -13.64 8.12 16.85
N GLY A 137 -12.55 8.84 17.15
CA GLY A 137 -11.54 8.41 18.13
C GLY A 137 -10.32 7.66 17.53
N GLY A 138 -10.36 7.35 16.23
CA GLY A 138 -9.25 6.80 15.45
C GLY A 138 -9.39 5.30 15.13
N GLY A 139 -8.83 4.88 14.00
CA GLY A 139 -8.61 3.48 13.66
C GLY A 139 -9.84 2.68 13.18
N TYR A 140 -9.70 1.37 13.24
CA TYR A 140 -10.68 0.39 12.77
C TYR A 140 -11.84 0.22 13.77
N SER A 141 -13.09 0.26 13.29
CA SER A 141 -14.29 -0.07 14.04
C SER A 141 -15.36 -0.71 13.15
N ILE A 142 -15.99 -1.78 13.65
CA ILE A 142 -17.12 -2.46 13.00
C ILE A 142 -18.31 -2.58 13.95
N GLU A 143 -18.36 -1.73 14.98
CA GLU A 143 -19.45 -1.73 15.98
C GLU A 143 -20.80 -1.36 15.36
N ASN A 144 -20.79 -0.49 14.33
CA ASN A 144 -21.94 -0.21 13.49
C ASN A 144 -21.80 -0.97 12.15
N PRO A 145 -22.55 -2.07 11.94
CA PRO A 145 -22.47 -2.86 10.71
C PRO A 145 -22.88 -2.10 9.44
N ASP A 146 -23.72 -1.08 9.56
CA ASP A 146 -24.20 -0.29 8.43
C ASP A 146 -23.18 0.80 8.02
N GLN A 147 -22.31 1.18 8.94
CA GLN A 147 -21.27 2.20 8.72
C GLN A 147 -19.92 1.76 9.32
N PRO A 148 -19.32 0.66 8.85
CA PRO A 148 -18.03 0.22 9.35
C PRO A 148 -16.92 1.22 8.97
N HIS A 149 -15.96 1.42 9.85
CA HIS A 149 -14.73 2.18 9.62
C HIS A 149 -13.55 1.23 9.53
N LEU A 150 -13.00 1.04 8.34
CA LEU A 150 -11.98 0.04 8.11
C LEU A 150 -10.56 0.60 8.24
N ASP A 151 -10.38 1.91 8.38
CA ASP A 151 -9.06 2.57 8.46
C ASP A 151 -8.13 2.17 7.29
N LYS A 152 -8.75 2.13 6.10
CA LYS A 152 -8.19 1.63 4.84
C LYS A 152 -7.85 2.73 3.85
N PHE A 153 -7.80 3.98 4.29
CA PHE A 153 -7.39 5.07 3.41
C PHE A 153 -5.90 4.94 3.01
N GLY A 154 -5.56 5.62 1.92
CA GLY A 154 -4.39 5.35 1.09
C GLY A 154 -3.09 5.35 1.88
N ARG A 155 -2.25 4.33 1.68
CA ARG A 155 -1.06 4.13 2.50
C ARG A 155 -0.08 5.30 2.41
N GLN A 156 -0.06 6.04 1.29
CA GLN A 156 0.81 7.21 1.17
C GLN A 156 0.31 8.39 2.02
N PHE A 157 -0.99 8.49 2.32
CA PHE A 157 -1.51 9.48 3.27
C PHE A 157 -1.22 9.10 4.73
N MET A 158 -1.21 7.80 5.01
CA MET A 158 -0.96 7.29 6.36
C MET A 158 0.51 7.27 6.73
N ARG A 159 1.42 7.04 5.78
CA ARG A 159 2.83 6.77 6.09
C ARG A 159 3.77 6.92 4.91
N SER A 160 5.04 7.16 5.24
CA SER A 160 6.13 7.02 4.28
C SER A 160 6.33 5.56 3.92
N ILE A 161 6.61 5.32 2.63
CA ILE A 161 6.73 3.99 2.04
C ILE A 161 8.08 3.88 1.36
N HIS A 162 8.87 2.91 1.78
CA HIS A 162 10.15 2.58 1.19
C HIS A 162 9.93 1.46 0.18
N ALA A 163 10.43 1.64 -1.04
CA ALA A 163 10.22 0.74 -2.14
C ALA A 163 11.55 0.26 -2.72
N VAL A 164 11.60 -1.01 -3.10
CA VAL A 164 12.62 -1.54 -4.00
C VAL A 164 11.93 -2.15 -5.21
N ARG A 165 12.20 -1.57 -6.38
CA ARG A 165 11.72 -2.03 -7.68
C ARG A 165 12.75 -2.94 -8.32
N ILE A 166 12.26 -4.06 -8.85
CA ILE A 166 13.07 -5.06 -9.56
C ILE A 166 12.47 -5.29 -10.95
N THR A 167 13.32 -5.25 -11.97
CA THR A 167 12.99 -5.70 -13.34
C THR A 167 14.00 -6.75 -13.81
N GLY A 168 13.66 -7.48 -14.88
CA GLY A 168 14.47 -8.61 -15.37
C GLY A 168 14.31 -9.91 -14.58
N CYS A 169 13.18 -10.11 -13.90
CA CYS A 169 12.85 -11.32 -13.15
C CYS A 169 11.55 -11.97 -13.63
N ASN A 170 11.33 -13.24 -13.28
CA ASN A 170 10.08 -13.95 -13.61
C ASN A 170 8.95 -13.51 -12.67
N THR A 171 8.18 -12.51 -13.09
CA THR A 171 7.04 -11.97 -12.33
C THR A 171 5.80 -12.86 -12.37
N VAL A 172 5.67 -13.73 -13.38
CA VAL A 172 4.52 -14.64 -13.54
C VAL A 172 4.48 -15.64 -12.38
N ASN A 173 5.60 -16.31 -12.10
CA ASN A 173 5.67 -17.28 -11.01
C ASN A 173 5.45 -16.62 -9.65
N LEU A 174 6.00 -15.41 -9.46
CA LEU A 174 5.83 -14.64 -8.23
C LEU A 174 4.35 -14.26 -8.01
N ALA A 175 3.68 -13.72 -9.03
CA ALA A 175 2.26 -13.37 -8.95
C ALA A 175 1.39 -14.61 -8.66
N ALA A 176 1.64 -15.73 -9.34
CA ALA A 176 0.90 -16.98 -9.11
C ALA A 176 1.06 -17.48 -7.65
N ALA A 177 2.27 -17.43 -7.10
CA ALA A 177 2.53 -17.81 -5.72
C ALA A 177 1.84 -16.89 -4.70
N LEU A 178 1.79 -15.58 -4.97
CA LEU A 178 1.10 -14.60 -4.12
C LEU A 178 -0.42 -14.80 -4.16
N HIS A 179 -1.01 -15.03 -5.34
CA HIS A 179 -2.42 -15.35 -5.49
C HIS A 179 -2.77 -16.64 -4.73
N SER A 180 -1.94 -17.68 -4.84
CA SER A 180 -2.13 -18.93 -4.08
C SER A 180 -2.06 -18.72 -2.57
N ALA A 181 -1.13 -17.90 -2.09
CA ALA A 181 -1.04 -17.55 -0.67
C ALA A 181 -2.30 -16.82 -0.18
N LEU A 182 -2.83 -15.89 -0.99
CA LEU A 182 -4.04 -15.15 -0.67
C LEU A 182 -5.28 -16.04 -0.67
N GLU A 183 -5.42 -16.91 -1.67
CA GLU A 183 -6.51 -17.88 -1.76
C GLU A 183 -6.52 -18.82 -0.54
N LYS A 184 -5.34 -19.26 -0.09
CA LYS A 184 -5.20 -20.07 1.12
C LYS A 184 -5.72 -19.34 2.35
N ILE A 185 -5.40 -18.06 2.51
CA ILE A 185 -5.87 -17.23 3.64
C ILE A 185 -7.40 -17.08 3.61
N HIS A 186 -7.99 -16.83 2.45
CA HIS A 186 -9.45 -16.70 2.32
C HIS A 186 -10.21 -18.01 2.51
N ARG A 187 -9.57 -19.16 2.28
CA ARG A 187 -10.15 -20.48 2.56
C ARG A 187 -10.00 -20.92 4.01
N THR A 188 -9.21 -20.22 4.83
CA THR A 188 -9.05 -20.56 6.23
C THR A 188 -10.40 -20.39 6.96
N PRO A 189 -10.87 -21.41 7.70
CA PRO A 189 -12.12 -21.31 8.45
C PRO A 189 -12.14 -20.12 9.41
N GLU A 190 -13.26 -19.40 9.41
CA GLU A 190 -13.46 -18.32 10.36
C GLU A 190 -13.49 -18.84 11.79
N ASN A 191 -12.91 -18.05 12.71
CA ASN A 191 -13.04 -18.32 14.14
C ASN A 191 -14.30 -17.63 14.67
N PRO A 192 -15.33 -18.37 15.13
CA PRO A 192 -16.57 -17.76 15.63
C PRO A 192 -16.37 -16.78 16.79
N ARG A 193 -15.27 -16.92 17.55
CA ARG A 193 -14.95 -16.01 18.67
C ARG A 193 -14.29 -14.70 18.23
N LYS A 194 -13.79 -14.64 16.99
CA LYS A 194 -13.09 -13.47 16.42
C LYS A 194 -13.41 -13.37 14.92
N PRO A 195 -14.67 -13.07 14.55
CA PRO A 195 -15.07 -12.96 13.15
C PRO A 195 -14.24 -11.89 12.43
N GLY A 196 -13.92 -12.13 11.16
CA GLY A 196 -13.10 -11.23 10.34
C GLY A 196 -11.59 -11.22 10.64
N VAL A 197 -11.13 -11.90 11.69
CA VAL A 197 -9.69 -12.08 11.99
C VAL A 197 -9.18 -13.36 11.32
N TYR A 198 -8.03 -13.28 10.67
CA TYR A 198 -7.34 -14.43 10.09
C TYR A 198 -6.88 -15.38 11.21
N SER A 199 -7.55 -16.52 11.34
CA SER A 199 -7.39 -17.43 12.48
C SER A 199 -6.00 -18.10 12.56
N ASP A 200 -5.36 -18.32 11.41
CA ASP A 200 -3.99 -18.87 11.34
C ASP A 200 -2.90 -17.79 11.44
N PHE A 201 -3.26 -16.51 11.61
CA PHE A 201 -2.27 -15.43 11.74
C PHE A 201 -1.32 -15.68 12.91
N ARG A 202 -0.02 -15.57 12.65
CA ARG A 202 1.06 -15.68 13.63
C ARG A 202 2.16 -14.71 13.27
N ILE A 203 2.49 -13.78 14.17
CA ILE A 203 3.46 -12.70 13.91
C ILE A 203 4.79 -13.22 13.33
N PHE A 204 5.30 -14.33 13.88
CA PHE A 204 6.64 -14.86 13.55
C PHE A 204 6.68 -15.89 12.42
N THR A 205 5.55 -16.48 12.05
CA THR A 205 5.50 -17.65 11.14
C THR A 205 4.47 -17.50 10.02
N ASN A 206 3.39 -16.74 10.22
CA ASN A 206 2.30 -16.59 9.27
C ASN A 206 1.71 -15.17 9.36
N SER A 207 2.54 -14.18 9.03
CA SER A 207 2.22 -12.75 8.99
C SER A 207 2.43 -12.19 7.58
N CYS A 208 2.05 -10.93 7.35
CA CYS A 208 2.28 -10.26 6.07
C CYS A 208 3.76 -10.32 5.64
N THR A 209 4.68 -10.21 6.59
CA THR A 209 6.11 -10.28 6.33
C THR A 209 6.58 -11.69 6.00
N THR A 210 6.15 -12.70 6.75
CA THR A 210 6.64 -14.07 6.52
C THR A 210 6.04 -14.69 5.26
N VAL A 211 4.76 -14.41 4.96
CA VAL A 211 4.12 -14.83 3.70
C VAL A 211 4.88 -14.28 2.50
N LEU A 212 5.19 -12.97 2.50
CA LEU A 212 5.96 -12.35 1.42
C LEU A 212 7.38 -12.89 1.33
N ARG A 213 8.07 -13.04 2.47
CA ARG A 213 9.41 -13.63 2.53
C ARG A 213 9.42 -15.01 1.90
N ASP A 214 8.53 -15.90 2.34
CA ASP A 214 8.55 -17.29 1.92
C ASP A 214 8.17 -17.41 0.43
N THR A 215 7.26 -16.58 -0.04
CA THR A 215 6.90 -16.46 -1.46
C THR A 215 8.07 -15.96 -2.31
N LEU A 216 8.81 -14.95 -1.86
CA LEU A 216 10.02 -14.48 -2.56
C LEU A 216 11.12 -15.55 -2.57
N ARG A 217 11.29 -16.31 -1.47
CA ARG A 217 12.28 -17.39 -1.38
C ARG A 217 11.97 -18.52 -2.36
N SER A 218 10.71 -18.96 -2.43
CA SER A 218 10.28 -19.98 -3.39
C SER A 218 10.32 -19.47 -4.84
N SER A 219 10.26 -18.16 -5.05
CA SER A 219 10.32 -17.51 -6.37
C SER A 219 11.75 -17.16 -6.83
N GLY A 220 12.79 -17.72 -6.20
CA GLY A 220 14.18 -17.58 -6.66
C GLY A 220 15.06 -16.63 -5.82
N PHE A 221 14.57 -16.14 -4.68
CA PHE A 221 15.36 -15.29 -3.77
C PHE A 221 15.59 -15.95 -2.39
N PRO A 222 16.27 -17.12 -2.32
CA PRO A 222 16.33 -17.95 -1.10
C PRO A 222 17.04 -17.29 0.09
N GLY A 223 17.90 -16.29 -0.15
CA GLY A 223 18.68 -15.58 0.86
C GLY A 223 17.92 -14.50 1.63
N ILE A 224 16.65 -14.24 1.32
CA ILE A 224 15.83 -13.27 2.05
C ILE A 224 15.42 -13.85 3.41
N SER A 225 15.57 -13.05 4.47
CA SER A 225 15.40 -13.42 5.87
C SER A 225 14.68 -12.31 6.64
N GLY A 226 14.25 -12.59 7.87
CA GLY A 226 13.54 -11.63 8.73
C GLY A 226 12.09 -12.04 8.99
N VAL A 227 11.57 -11.63 10.14
CA VAL A 227 10.17 -11.87 10.54
C VAL A 227 9.39 -10.56 10.71
N PHE A 228 10.10 -9.43 10.85
CA PHE A 228 9.52 -8.11 10.93
C PHE A 228 9.67 -7.33 9.62
N PRO A 229 8.73 -6.41 9.31
CA PRO A 229 8.70 -5.65 8.06
C PRO A 229 10.03 -5.04 7.64
N ARG A 230 10.61 -4.20 8.50
CA ARG A 230 11.88 -3.49 8.21
C ARG A 230 13.04 -4.46 8.01
N GLU A 231 13.09 -5.53 8.81
CA GLU A 231 14.16 -6.52 8.74
C GLU A 231 14.13 -7.32 7.45
N MET A 232 12.94 -7.76 7.06
CA MET A 232 12.74 -8.48 5.82
C MET A 232 13.06 -7.60 4.62
N PHE A 233 12.61 -6.35 4.64
CA PHE A 233 12.93 -5.38 3.59
C PHE A 233 14.45 -5.12 3.48
N THR A 234 15.15 -4.84 4.59
CA THR A 234 16.61 -4.67 4.58
C THR A 234 17.32 -5.91 4.06
N SER A 235 16.87 -7.10 4.48
CA SER A 235 17.41 -8.37 3.97
C SER A 235 17.15 -8.55 2.48
N ALA A 236 15.97 -8.16 1.98
CA ALA A 236 15.60 -8.25 0.58
C ALA A 236 16.47 -7.33 -0.28
N VAL A 237 16.54 -6.03 0.06
CA VAL A 237 17.38 -5.04 -0.63
C VAL A 237 18.84 -5.48 -0.68
N TRP A 238 19.37 -5.99 0.43
CA TRP A 238 20.74 -6.50 0.49
C TRP A 238 20.99 -7.66 -0.48
N ASN A 239 20.03 -8.60 -0.62
CA ASN A 239 20.16 -9.70 -1.56
C ASN A 239 19.98 -9.23 -3.02
N PHE A 240 19.05 -8.32 -3.28
CA PHE A 240 18.82 -7.80 -4.62
C PHE A 240 20.02 -7.03 -5.15
N ILE A 241 20.69 -6.24 -4.32
CA ILE A 241 21.92 -5.53 -4.73
C ILE A 241 23.00 -6.51 -5.16
N LYS A 242 23.20 -7.62 -4.44
CA LYS A 242 24.18 -8.64 -4.85
C LYS A 242 23.85 -9.28 -6.20
N LEU A 243 22.57 -9.41 -6.53
CA LEU A 243 22.13 -9.94 -7.83
C LEU A 243 22.27 -8.88 -8.92
N HIS A 244 21.98 -7.62 -8.61
CA HIS A 244 22.19 -6.48 -9.49
C HIS A 244 23.67 -6.31 -9.87
N GLU A 245 24.57 -6.36 -8.88
CA GLU A 245 26.03 -6.29 -9.08
C GLU A 245 26.57 -7.43 -9.98
N LYS A 246 25.84 -8.55 -10.05
CA LYS A 246 26.15 -9.69 -10.94
C LYS A 246 25.48 -9.57 -12.32
N GLY A 247 24.77 -8.48 -12.60
CA GLY A 247 24.02 -8.28 -13.83
C GLY A 247 22.78 -9.17 -13.99
N MET A 248 22.31 -9.80 -12.91
CA MET A 248 21.18 -10.75 -12.98
C MET A 248 19.81 -10.06 -12.94
N LEU A 249 19.72 -8.83 -12.45
CA LEU A 249 18.50 -8.04 -12.38
C LEU A 249 18.81 -6.54 -12.39
N GLN A 250 17.80 -5.73 -12.67
CA GLN A 250 17.87 -4.28 -12.46
C GLN A 250 17.16 -3.91 -11.16
N LEU A 251 17.71 -2.93 -10.45
CA LEU A 251 17.24 -2.50 -9.13
C LEU A 251 17.13 -0.98 -9.07
N SER A 252 16.02 -0.49 -8.52
CA SER A 252 15.83 0.90 -8.12
C SER A 252 15.26 0.96 -6.70
N VAL A 253 15.81 1.83 -5.87
CA VAL A 253 15.36 2.01 -4.47
C VAL A 253 14.96 3.46 -4.29
N TYR A 254 13.78 3.69 -3.72
CA TYR A 254 13.26 5.04 -3.48
C TYR A 254 12.29 5.05 -2.30
N THR A 255 12.00 6.26 -1.83
CA THR A 255 11.01 6.50 -0.77
C THR A 255 9.89 7.36 -1.31
N ARG A 256 8.64 6.96 -1.05
CA ARG A 256 7.45 7.79 -1.21
C ARG A 256 7.17 8.45 0.14
N PRO A 257 7.40 9.77 0.30
CA PRO A 257 7.13 10.44 1.56
C PRO A 257 5.63 10.45 1.84
N GLN A 258 5.28 10.46 3.12
CA GLN A 258 3.90 10.61 3.58
C GLN A 258 3.31 11.93 3.07
N LEU A 259 2.08 11.86 2.56
CA LEU A 259 1.25 13.01 2.24
C LEU A 259 0.42 13.36 3.48
N LEU A 260 0.89 14.33 4.27
CA LEU A 260 0.27 14.68 5.56
C LEU A 260 -1.17 15.16 5.41
N VAL A 261 -2.09 14.52 6.14
CA VAL A 261 -3.52 14.84 6.22
C VAL A 261 -3.95 14.86 7.68
N ASP A 262 -5.17 15.30 7.95
CA ASP A 262 -5.61 15.56 9.32
C ASP A 262 -6.06 14.25 10.01
N GLU A 263 -6.39 13.24 9.20
CA GLU A 263 -6.85 11.91 9.61
C GLU A 263 -5.72 10.97 10.07
N ALA A 264 -4.45 11.27 9.75
CA ALA A 264 -3.30 10.44 10.12
C ALA A 264 -2.18 11.27 10.74
N PRO A 265 -1.59 10.81 11.87
CA PRO A 265 -0.36 11.39 12.37
C PRO A 265 0.82 11.11 11.42
N ALA A 266 1.91 11.85 11.62
CA ALA A 266 3.17 11.56 10.92
C ALA A 266 3.66 10.15 11.26
N SER A 267 4.05 9.37 10.23
CA SER A 267 4.64 8.05 10.42
C SER A 267 6.02 8.13 11.04
N ALA A 268 6.48 6.99 11.54
CA ALA A 268 7.82 6.87 12.09
C ALA A 268 8.50 5.60 11.59
N MET A 269 9.82 5.67 11.50
CA MET A 269 10.64 4.48 11.27
C MET A 269 10.47 3.49 12.44
N THR A 270 10.54 2.19 12.13
CA THR A 270 10.51 1.12 13.14
C THR A 270 11.91 0.90 13.70
N PRO A 271 12.07 0.49 14.96
CA PRO A 271 13.39 0.13 15.48
C PRO A 271 13.98 -1.07 14.70
N VAL A 272 15.30 -1.07 14.53
CA VAL A 272 16.02 -2.26 14.04
C VAL A 272 16.33 -3.14 15.23
N VAL A 273 15.79 -4.35 15.28
CA VAL A 273 16.00 -5.27 16.41
C VAL A 273 17.10 -6.30 16.14
N ASN A 274 17.33 -6.67 14.87
CA ASN A 274 18.40 -7.58 14.48
C ASN A 274 19.76 -6.86 14.20
N PRO A 275 20.85 -7.20 14.91
CA PRO A 275 22.17 -6.61 14.72
C PRO A 275 22.76 -6.78 13.30
N LEU A 276 22.52 -7.91 12.63
CA LEU A 276 22.99 -8.10 11.25
C LEU A 276 22.29 -7.13 10.29
N ASN A 277 21.00 -6.86 10.51
CA ASN A 277 20.27 -5.88 9.71
C ASN A 277 20.65 -4.45 10.06
N LEU A 278 21.12 -4.18 11.28
CA LEU A 278 21.74 -2.90 11.62
C LEU A 278 23.01 -2.67 10.78
N ILE A 279 23.90 -3.68 10.73
CA ILE A 279 25.12 -3.62 9.90
C ILE A 279 24.76 -3.44 8.42
N ARG A 280 23.83 -4.25 7.88
CA ARG A 280 23.36 -4.11 6.49
C ARG A 280 22.81 -2.71 6.22
N THR A 281 22.00 -2.17 7.13
CA THR A 281 21.44 -0.81 7.00
C THR A 281 22.56 0.23 6.91
N LEU A 282 23.57 0.16 7.79
CA LEU A 282 24.73 1.06 7.75
C LEU A 282 25.51 0.93 6.42
N MET A 283 25.71 -0.29 5.92
CA MET A 283 26.38 -0.51 4.64
C MET A 283 25.57 0.04 3.46
N LEU A 284 24.26 -0.14 3.46
CA LEU A 284 23.36 0.38 2.43
C LEU A 284 23.33 1.92 2.42
N ARG A 285 23.36 2.55 3.60
CA ARG A 285 23.50 4.01 3.72
C ARG A 285 24.84 4.50 3.17
N ARG A 286 25.95 3.83 3.50
CA ARG A 286 27.29 4.18 2.98
C ARG A 286 27.38 4.12 1.46
N ARG A 287 26.58 3.23 0.84
CA ARG A 287 26.47 3.08 -0.62
C ARG A 287 25.47 4.05 -1.25
N GLY A 288 24.88 4.96 -0.48
CA GLY A 288 23.88 5.93 -0.97
C GLY A 288 22.52 5.30 -1.33
N ILE A 289 22.28 4.03 -1.00
CA ILE A 289 21.03 3.32 -1.33
C ILE A 289 19.89 3.76 -0.42
N PHE A 290 20.18 3.88 0.88
CA PHE A 290 19.23 4.38 1.85
C PHE A 290 19.64 5.80 2.28
N THR A 291 18.80 6.78 1.98
CA THR A 291 19.09 8.20 2.25
C THR A 291 18.50 8.68 3.59
N VAL A 292 17.42 8.07 4.09
CA VAL A 292 16.63 8.58 5.25
C VAL A 292 16.34 7.51 6.32
N TRP A 293 17.20 6.49 6.45
CA TRP A 293 16.90 5.26 7.22
C TRP A 293 17.43 5.20 8.65
#